data_AF-A0A931WRL5-F1
#
_entry.id   AF-A0A931WRL5-F1
#
_cell.length_a   1.000
_cell.length_b   1.000
_cell.length_c   1.000
_cell.angle_alpha   90.00
_cell.angle_beta   90.00
_cell.angle_gamma   90.00
#
_symmetry.space_group_name_H-M   'P 1'
#
loop_
_entity.id
_entity.type
_entity.pdbx_description
1 polymer ?
#
loop_
_entity_poly.entity_id
_entity_poly.type
_entity_poly.pdbx_seq_one_letter_code
_entity_poly.pdbx_strand_id
1 'polypeptide(L)'
;IAARKARAIEYEEYLKRIADLAKRVEAGQAEGAPEQLHTPGRRALYNNLNHNEELAIKIDDSVKRVRPDGWRGIQAREQVIKGELYKVLQDEREVERIFLIVKQQKEY
;
A
#
# COMPACT_ATOMS: atom_id res chain seq x y z
N ILE A 1 -18.38 -25.56 0.14
CA ILE A 1 -16.89 -25.45 0.00
C ILE A 1 -16.46 -24.60 -1.23
N ALA A 2 -17.34 -24.30 -2.20
CA ALA A 2 -16.98 -23.54 -3.41
C ALA A 2 -16.79 -22.00 -3.24
N ALA A 3 -17.43 -21.38 -2.23
CA ALA A 3 -17.47 -19.92 -2.09
C ALA A 3 -16.15 -19.24 -1.66
N ARG A 4 -15.16 -20.00 -1.15
CA ARG A 4 -13.85 -19.43 -0.76
C ARG A 4 -12.86 -19.33 -1.93
N LYS A 5 -12.94 -20.24 -2.91
CA LYS A 5 -12.02 -20.24 -4.06
C LYS A 5 -12.38 -19.20 -5.12
N ALA A 6 -13.68 -18.94 -5.33
CA ALA A 6 -14.14 -17.94 -6.30
C ALA A 6 -13.75 -16.50 -5.91
N ARG A 7 -13.88 -16.14 -4.62
CA ARG A 7 -13.44 -14.82 -4.11
C ARG A 7 -11.92 -14.61 -4.25
N ALA A 8 -11.13 -15.68 -4.17
CA ALA A 8 -9.68 -15.58 -4.27
C ALA A 8 -9.22 -15.23 -5.70
N ILE A 9 -9.94 -15.68 -6.74
CA ILE A 9 -9.61 -15.39 -8.15
C ILE A 9 -9.93 -13.92 -8.48
N GLU A 10 -11.12 -13.44 -8.10
CA GLU A 10 -11.47 -12.02 -8.27
C GLU A 10 -10.52 -11.10 -7.51
N TYR A 11 -10.08 -11.55 -6.34
CA TYR A 11 -9.11 -10.83 -5.53
C TYR A 11 -7.72 -10.82 -6.18
N GLU A 12 -7.23 -11.94 -6.70
CA GLU A 12 -5.94 -11.98 -7.40
C GLU A 12 -5.93 -11.13 -8.68
N GLU A 13 -7.03 -11.12 -9.43
CA GLU A 13 -7.21 -10.23 -10.58
C GLU A 13 -7.30 -8.76 -10.19
N TYR A 14 -8.01 -8.45 -9.10
CA TYR A 14 -8.04 -7.13 -8.49
C TYR A 14 -6.64 -6.68 -8.08
N LEU A 15 -5.87 -7.56 -7.43
CA LEU A 15 -4.49 -7.30 -7.03
C LEU A 15 -3.58 -7.08 -8.25
N LYS A 16 -3.77 -7.83 -9.34
CA LYS A 16 -3.03 -7.59 -10.60
C LYS A 16 -3.34 -6.21 -11.18
N ARG A 17 -4.63 -5.83 -11.27
CA ARG A 17 -5.03 -4.51 -11.78
C ARG A 17 -4.47 -3.37 -10.92
N ILE A 18 -4.49 -3.52 -9.61
CA ILE A 18 -3.91 -2.54 -8.68
C ILE A 18 -2.39 -2.50 -8.79
N ALA A 19 -1.71 -3.66 -8.90
CA ALA A 19 -0.26 -3.71 -9.07
C ALA A 19 0.19 -3.01 -10.36
N ASP A 20 -0.56 -3.15 -11.44
CA ASP A 20 -0.26 -2.47 -12.70
C ASP A 20 -0.56 -0.96 -12.64
N LEU A 21 -1.55 -0.54 -11.83
CA LEU A 21 -1.77 0.87 -11.53
C LEU A 21 -0.61 1.44 -10.71
N ALA A 22 -0.14 0.72 -9.69
CA ALA A 22 0.97 1.12 -8.83
C ALA A 22 2.29 1.27 -9.60
N LYS A 23 2.57 0.39 -10.58
CA LYS A 23 3.75 0.51 -11.47
C LYS A 23 3.76 1.82 -12.28
N ARG A 24 2.60 2.36 -12.66
CA ARG A 24 2.52 3.62 -13.43
C ARG A 24 2.88 4.84 -12.59
N VAL A 25 2.77 4.75 -11.27
CA VAL A 25 3.06 5.85 -10.34
C VAL A 25 4.56 6.09 -10.15
N GLU A 26 5.41 5.07 -10.34
CA GLU A 26 6.88 5.27 -10.33
C GLU A 26 7.39 6.13 -11.50
N ALA A 27 6.64 6.22 -12.60
CA ALA A 27 7.06 6.94 -13.80
C ALA A 27 6.78 8.45 -13.74
N GLY A 28 5.94 8.92 -12.81
CA GLY A 28 5.57 10.32 -12.68
C GLY A 28 6.30 10.96 -11.50
N GLN A 29 7.35 11.73 -11.78
CA GLN A 29 7.78 12.77 -10.83
C GLN A 29 6.58 13.69 -10.63
N ALA A 30 6.02 13.73 -9.43
CA ALA A 30 5.05 14.75 -9.07
C ALA A 30 5.81 16.09 -9.01
N GLU A 31 5.85 16.80 -10.13
CA GLU A 31 6.30 18.19 -10.17
C GLU A 31 5.47 18.97 -9.14
N GLY A 32 6.13 19.51 -8.10
CA GLY A 32 5.47 20.25 -7.01
C GLY A 32 5.21 19.45 -5.72
N ALA A 33 5.77 18.25 -5.56
CA ALA A 33 5.65 17.52 -4.29
C ALA A 33 6.33 18.30 -3.13
N PRO A 34 5.62 18.57 -2.01
CA PRO A 34 6.17 19.27 -0.86
C PRO A 34 7.39 18.55 -0.26
N GLU A 35 8.30 19.29 0.37
CA GLU A 35 9.59 18.79 0.90
C GLU A 35 9.45 17.52 1.78
N GLN A 36 8.29 17.31 2.40
CA GLN A 36 8.08 16.16 3.29
C GLN A 36 7.91 14.81 2.54
N LEU A 37 7.77 14.83 1.20
CA LEU A 37 7.62 13.68 0.32
C LEU A 37 8.92 13.29 -0.42
N HIS A 38 10.08 13.43 0.23
CA HIS A 38 11.38 13.08 -0.38
C HIS A 38 11.56 11.58 -0.68
N THR A 39 10.78 10.67 -0.09
CA THR A 39 10.96 9.22 -0.29
C THR A 39 10.06 8.65 -1.41
N PRO A 40 10.54 7.66 -2.18
CA PRO A 40 9.73 6.98 -3.20
C PRO A 40 8.39 6.44 -2.66
N GLY A 41 8.37 5.86 -1.47
CA GLY A 41 7.17 5.31 -0.85
C GLY A 41 6.18 6.38 -0.42
N ARG A 42 6.62 7.50 0.15
CA ARG A 42 5.75 8.64 0.46
C ARG A 42 5.10 9.22 -0.81
N ARG A 43 5.87 9.38 -1.90
CA ARG A 43 5.30 9.83 -3.20
C ARG A 43 4.31 8.82 -3.77
N ALA A 44 4.64 7.54 -3.71
CA ALA A 44 3.75 6.49 -4.18
C ALA A 44 2.42 6.50 -3.41
N LEU A 45 2.48 6.64 -2.08
CA LEU A 45 1.30 6.78 -1.24
C LEU A 45 0.50 8.03 -1.60
N TYR A 46 1.13 9.19 -1.66
CA TYR A 46 0.50 10.47 -2.01
C TYR A 46 -0.28 10.41 -3.33
N ASN A 47 0.37 9.94 -4.40
CA ASN A 47 -0.23 9.81 -5.73
C ASN A 47 -1.41 8.82 -5.74
N ASN A 48 -1.42 7.84 -4.82
CA ASN A 48 -2.48 6.84 -4.71
C ASN A 48 -3.54 7.17 -3.65
N LEU A 49 -3.37 8.25 -2.90
CA LEU A 49 -4.28 8.71 -1.83
C LEU A 49 -4.93 10.05 -2.18
N ASN A 50 -5.22 10.26 -3.47
CA ASN A 50 -5.80 11.49 -4.00
C ASN A 50 -5.01 12.74 -3.62
N HIS A 51 -3.68 12.64 -3.58
CA HIS A 51 -2.81 13.77 -3.23
C HIS A 51 -3.05 14.29 -1.79
N ASN A 52 -3.46 13.40 -0.88
CA ASN A 52 -3.55 13.71 0.55
C ASN A 52 -2.19 13.48 1.22
N GLU A 53 -1.47 14.58 1.49
CA GLU A 53 -0.13 14.57 2.09
C GLU A 53 -0.13 14.02 3.53
N GLU A 54 -1.03 14.51 4.38
CA GLU A 54 -1.11 14.10 5.79
C GLU A 54 -1.35 12.59 5.90
N LEU A 55 -2.25 12.05 5.07
CA LEU A 55 -2.56 10.63 5.06
C LEU A 55 -1.38 9.79 4.53
N ALA A 56 -0.68 10.27 3.52
CA ALA A 56 0.50 9.59 2.98
C ALA A 56 1.64 9.51 4.00
N ILE A 57 1.93 10.61 4.70
CA ILE A 57 2.95 10.66 5.77
C ILE A 57 2.54 9.74 6.92
N LYS A 58 1.29 9.82 7.38
CA LYS A 58 0.77 8.99 8.47
C LYS A 58 0.88 7.50 8.16
N ILE A 59 0.53 7.08 6.94
CA ILE A 59 0.63 5.68 6.51
C ILE A 59 2.09 5.24 6.43
N ASP A 60 2.96 6.05 5.81
CA ASP A 60 4.40 5.77 5.73
C ASP A 60 5.02 5.51 7.11
N ASP A 61 4.76 6.41 8.06
CA ASP A 61 5.31 6.33 9.42
C ASP A 61 4.73 5.14 10.18
N SER A 62 3.41 4.88 10.06
CA SER A 62 2.77 3.71 10.66
C SER A 62 3.37 2.40 10.15
N VAL A 63 3.57 2.26 8.83
CA VAL A 63 4.18 1.06 8.24
C VAL A 63 5.62 0.88 8.73
N LYS A 64 6.44 1.93 8.68
CA LYS A 64 7.85 1.88 9.13
C LYS A 64 7.98 1.48 10.59
N ARG A 65 7.03 1.89 11.44
CA ARG A 65 7.01 1.54 12.86
C ARG A 65 6.65 0.09 13.14
N VAL A 66 5.69 -0.48 12.39
CA VAL A 66 5.10 -1.79 12.75
C VAL A 66 5.63 -2.95 11.92
N ARG A 67 6.27 -2.69 10.77
CA ARG A 67 6.73 -3.75 9.86
C ARG A 67 7.72 -4.69 10.59
N PRO A 68 7.47 -6.01 10.59
CA PRO A 68 8.48 -6.96 11.04
C PRO A 68 9.59 -7.11 9.99
N ASP A 69 10.80 -7.52 10.38
CA ASP A 69 11.85 -7.84 9.41
C ASP A 69 11.44 -8.97 8.46
N GLY A 70 11.80 -8.86 7.18
CA GLY A 70 11.50 -9.88 6.17
C GLY A 70 10.01 -10.20 6.02
N TRP A 71 9.13 -9.23 6.28
CA TRP A 71 7.68 -9.43 6.30
C TRP A 71 7.07 -9.87 4.97
N ARG A 72 7.70 -9.51 3.84
CA ARG A 72 7.21 -9.81 2.50
C ARG A 72 7.14 -11.31 2.26
N GLY A 73 5.98 -11.79 1.82
CA GLY A 73 5.73 -13.21 1.55
C GLY A 73 5.36 -14.01 2.80
N ILE A 74 5.35 -13.41 4.00
CA ILE A 74 4.95 -14.07 5.24
C ILE A 74 3.57 -13.57 5.66
N GLN A 75 2.52 -14.34 5.37
CA GLN A 75 1.12 -13.94 5.56
C GLN A 75 0.83 -13.34 6.95
N ALA A 76 1.34 -13.95 8.02
CA ALA A 76 1.12 -13.44 9.37
C ALA A 76 1.73 -12.03 9.59
N ARG A 77 2.91 -11.77 9.02
CA ARG A 77 3.59 -10.47 9.12
C ARG A 77 2.94 -9.44 8.20
N GLU A 78 2.49 -9.85 7.02
CA GLU A 78 1.69 -9.02 6.13
C GLU A 78 0.39 -8.55 6.81
N GLN A 79 -0.27 -9.43 7.57
CA GLN A 79 -1.49 -9.08 8.32
C GLN A 79 -1.26 -8.05 9.44
N VAL A 80 -0.06 -8.02 10.05
CA VAL A 80 0.28 -6.97 11.03
C VAL A 80 0.25 -5.58 10.38
N ILE A 81 0.85 -5.46 9.19
CA ILE A 81 0.89 -4.20 8.45
C ILE A 81 -0.52 -3.81 7.99
N LYS A 82 -1.30 -4.76 7.44
CA LYS A 82 -2.69 -4.52 7.03
C LYS A 82 -3.58 -4.09 8.21
N GLY A 83 -3.39 -4.69 9.38
CA GLY A 83 -4.10 -4.30 10.59
C GLY A 83 -3.80 -2.86 11.00
N GLU A 84 -2.56 -2.41 10.86
CA GLU A 84 -2.19 -1.01 11.12
C GLU A 84 -2.78 -0.06 10.06
N LEU A 85 -2.74 -0.43 8.78
CA LEU A 85 -3.38 0.33 7.71
C LEU A 85 -4.89 0.47 7.95
N TYR A 86 -5.56 -0.58 8.43
CA TYR A 86 -7.00 -0.57 8.70
C TYR A 86 -7.38 0.42 9.79
N LYS A 87 -6.54 0.63 10.80
CA LYS A 87 -6.78 1.66 11.84
C LYS A 87 -6.83 3.08 11.26
N VAL A 88 -6.17 3.31 10.12
CA VAL A 88 -6.12 4.62 9.46
C VAL A 88 -7.17 4.73 8.37
N LEU A 89 -7.30 3.72 7.51
CA LEU A 89 -8.16 3.75 6.33
C LEU A 89 -9.60 3.33 6.62
N GLN A 90 -9.82 2.46 7.61
CA GLN A 90 -11.13 1.90 7.98
C GLN A 90 -11.93 1.26 6.82
N ASP A 91 -11.25 0.91 5.73
CA ASP A 91 -11.81 0.25 4.55
C ASP A 91 -10.88 -0.89 4.12
N GLU A 92 -11.39 -2.12 4.13
CA GLU A 92 -10.62 -3.32 3.76
C GLU A 92 -10.09 -3.28 2.32
N ARG A 93 -10.86 -2.71 1.38
CA ARG A 93 -10.47 -2.62 -0.03
C ARG A 93 -9.31 -1.64 -0.22
N GLU A 94 -9.36 -0.52 0.49
CA GLU A 94 -8.29 0.47 0.49
C GLU A 94 -7.05 -0.04 1.20
N VAL A 95 -7.20 -0.78 2.30
CA VAL A 95 -6.07 -1.45 2.97
C VAL A 95 -5.34 -2.36 2.00
N GLU A 96 -6.07 -3.22 1.29
CA GLU A 96 -5.45 -4.15 0.36
C GLU A 96 -4.81 -3.44 -0.84
N ARG A 97 -5.45 -2.37 -1.33
CA ARG A 97 -4.91 -1.53 -2.41
C ARG A 97 -3.60 -0.85 -2.00
N ILE A 98 -3.58 -0.20 -0.85
CA ILE A 98 -2.41 0.54 -0.33
C ILE A 98 -1.31 -0.42 0.12
N PHE A 99 -1.66 -1.55 0.72
CA PHE A 99 -0.70 -2.57 1.10
C PHE A 99 0.13 -3.09 -0.08
N LEU A 100 -0.48 -3.25 -1.27
CA LEU A 100 0.27 -3.62 -2.47
C LEU A 100 1.30 -2.58 -2.89
N ILE A 101 0.94 -1.29 -2.82
CA ILE A 101 1.86 -0.20 -3.12
C ILE A 101 3.03 -0.24 -2.15
N VAL A 102 2.76 -0.35 -0.85
CA VAL A 102 3.78 -0.52 0.21
C VAL A 102 4.67 -1.74 -0.06
N LYS A 103 4.08 -2.88 -0.40
CA LYS A 103 4.82 -4.13 -0.65
C LYS A 103 5.80 -4.01 -1.81
N GLN A 104 5.51 -3.18 -2.81
CA GLN A 104 6.36 -2.98 -3.98
C GLN A 104 7.56 -2.04 -3.72
N GLN A 105 7.47 -1.15 -2.74
CA GLN A 105 8.52 -0.15 -2.46
C GLN A 105 9.65 -0.78 -1.64
N LYS A 106 10.87 -0.79 -2.19
CA LYS A 106 12.05 -1.42 -1.55
C LYS A 106 12.47 -0.79 -0.22
N GLU A 107 12.07 0.46 0.04
CA GLU A 107 12.39 1.16 1.29
C GLU A 107 11.56 0.67 2.48
N TYR A 108 10.42 0.04 2.23
CA TYR A 108 9.61 -0.65 3.24
C TYR A 108 10.17 -2.05 3.56
#